data_AF-D3TQ37-F1
#
_entry.id   AF-D3TQ37-F1
#
_cell.length_a   1.000
_cell.length_b   1.000
_cell.length_c   1.000
_cell.angle_alpha   90.00
_cell.angle_beta   90.00
_cell.angle_gamma   90.00
#
_symmetry.space_group_name_H-M   'P 1'
#
loop_
_entity.id
_entity.type
_entity.pdbx_description
1 polymer ?
#
loop_
_entity_poly.entity_id
_entity_poly.type
_entity_poly.pdbx_seq_one_letter_code
_entity_poly.pdbx_strand_id
1 'polypeptide(L)'
;MDCGTTLVKYVLFIFNTIVSIIGIVAICYGVIVLNSVNAVEIDGTVHFPPQAIVPVGLITIGSIVVLISFCGCCGAIRENVTETMCYAVFMFILLILQSVILVLLWTNKEKISDAMGQVIESAWERESREAGVFEAIQKSLKCCGVNGVVDYGAILKLPPPSCCENDSCITANFYGGCRRKFIDLVTGSTDNAKYFSLGLIAVELIGFIFACCLANNIRNYKRRNIY
;
A
#
# COMPACT_ATOMS: atom_id res chain seq x y z
N MET A 1 -26.62 -27.20 13.49
CA MET A 1 -26.07 -25.84 13.34
C MET A 1 -27.24 -24.88 13.29
N ASP A 2 -27.23 -23.80 14.06
CA ASP A 2 -28.32 -22.82 14.03
C ASP A 2 -28.27 -22.00 12.73
N CYS A 3 -29.42 -21.49 12.28
CA CYS A 3 -29.54 -20.72 11.02
C CYS A 3 -28.52 -19.57 10.91
N GLY A 4 -28.23 -18.88 12.02
CA GLY A 4 -27.24 -17.80 12.07
C GLY A 4 -25.80 -18.26 11.80
N THR A 5 -25.42 -19.48 12.20
CA THR A 5 -24.06 -20.00 11.99
C THR A 5 -23.82 -20.38 10.53
N THR A 6 -24.87 -20.89 9.87
CA THR A 6 -24.86 -21.16 8.44
C THR A 6 -24.72 -19.86 7.64
N LEU A 7 -25.44 -18.79 8.03
CA LEU A 7 -25.31 -17.48 7.39
C LEU A 7 -23.88 -16.93 7.52
N VAL A 8 -23.31 -16.92 8.73
CA VAL A 8 -21.95 -16.44 8.99
C VAL A 8 -20.90 -17.19 8.16
N LYS A 9 -21.06 -18.51 8.01
CA LYS A 9 -20.19 -19.35 7.17
C LYS A 9 -20.20 -18.90 5.71
N TYR A 10 -21.38 -18.70 5.12
CA TYR A 10 -21.48 -18.27 3.72
C TYR A 10 -20.97 -16.84 3.51
N VAL A 11 -21.26 -15.93 4.43
CA VAL A 11 -20.76 -14.54 4.37
C VAL A 11 -19.23 -14.52 4.42
N LEU A 12 -18.61 -15.23 5.37
CA LEU A 12 -17.16 -15.34 5.47
C LEU A 12 -16.53 -15.97 4.22
N PHE A 13 -17.15 -17.00 3.66
CA PHE A 13 -16.64 -17.66 2.47
C PHE A 13 -16.67 -16.75 1.24
N ILE A 14 -17.80 -16.07 0.99
CA ILE A 14 -17.95 -15.15 -0.15
C ILE A 14 -16.98 -13.97 0.00
N PHE A 15 -16.92 -13.38 1.20
CA PHE A 15 -16.03 -12.25 1.48
C PHE A 15 -14.56 -12.62 1.24
N ASN A 16 -14.07 -13.71 1.83
CA ASN A 16 -12.68 -14.14 1.65
C ASN A 16 -12.38 -14.55 0.19
N THR A 17 -13.36 -15.08 -0.55
CA THR A 17 -13.18 -15.38 -1.98
C THR A 17 -12.98 -14.10 -2.80
N ILE A 18 -13.80 -13.07 -2.56
CA ILE A 18 -13.65 -11.77 -3.23
C ILE A 18 -12.30 -11.15 -2.89
N VAL A 19 -11.91 -11.14 -1.62
CA VAL A 19 -10.63 -10.58 -1.17
C VAL A 19 -9.44 -11.33 -1.79
N SER A 20 -9.52 -12.66 -1.92
CA SER A 20 -8.51 -13.47 -2.60
C SER A 20 -8.37 -13.09 -4.07
N ILE A 21 -9.49 -12.90 -4.80
CA ILE A 21 -9.46 -12.46 -6.20
C ILE A 21 -8.80 -11.09 -6.33
N ILE A 22 -9.15 -10.14 -5.44
CA ILE A 22 -8.53 -8.80 -5.42
C ILE A 22 -7.02 -8.91 -5.16
N GLY A 23 -6.61 -9.77 -4.23
CA GLY A 23 -5.19 -10.04 -3.96
C GLY A 23 -4.44 -10.59 -5.17
N ILE A 24 -5.02 -11.55 -5.90
CA ILE A 24 -4.43 -12.11 -7.13
C ILE A 24 -4.28 -11.01 -8.19
N VAL A 25 -5.31 -10.18 -8.41
CA VAL A 25 -5.25 -9.07 -9.36
C VAL A 25 -4.14 -8.08 -8.96
N ALA A 26 -4.00 -7.77 -7.68
CA ALA A 26 -2.94 -6.90 -7.17
C ALA A 26 -1.54 -7.48 -7.42
N ILE A 27 -1.35 -8.79 -7.21
CA ILE A 27 -0.09 -9.48 -7.52
C ILE A 27 0.21 -9.39 -9.01
N CYS A 28 -0.75 -9.73 -9.87
CA CYS A 28 -0.55 -9.66 -11.33
C CYS A 28 -0.18 -8.25 -11.79
N TYR A 29 -0.87 -7.22 -11.27
CA TYR A 29 -0.55 -5.83 -11.57
C TYR A 29 0.86 -5.45 -11.07
N GLY A 30 1.22 -5.88 -9.85
CA GLY A 30 2.54 -5.65 -9.27
C GLY A 30 3.65 -6.26 -10.13
N VAL A 31 3.46 -7.46 -10.66
CA VAL A 31 4.41 -8.11 -11.59
C VAL A 31 4.53 -7.35 -12.91
N ILE A 32 3.40 -6.89 -13.49
CA ILE A 32 3.41 -6.10 -14.72
C ILE A 32 4.21 -4.80 -14.54
N VAL A 33 3.98 -4.09 -13.43
CA VAL A 33 4.70 -2.85 -13.11
C VAL A 33 6.17 -3.14 -12.76
N LEU A 34 6.47 -4.25 -12.09
CA LEU A 34 7.84 -4.62 -11.80
C LEU A 34 8.62 -4.87 -13.09
N ASN A 35 8.02 -5.52 -14.08
CA ASN A 35 8.65 -5.80 -15.37
C ASN A 35 8.90 -4.54 -16.21
N SER A 36 8.12 -3.46 -16.01
CA SER A 36 8.37 -2.18 -16.70
C SER A 36 9.45 -1.34 -16.02
N VAL A 37 9.76 -1.62 -14.75
CA VAL A 37 10.88 -1.03 -14.02
C VAL A 37 12.10 -1.93 -14.25
N ASN A 38 12.92 -1.60 -15.25
CA ASN A 38 14.15 -2.37 -15.53
C ASN A 38 14.96 -2.59 -14.24
N ALA A 39 15.16 -3.85 -13.86
CA ALA A 39 16.08 -4.20 -12.78
C ALA A 39 17.49 -3.87 -13.25
N VAL A 40 18.21 -3.04 -12.49
CA VAL A 40 19.60 -2.71 -12.80
C VAL A 40 20.47 -3.73 -12.08
N GLU A 41 21.00 -4.68 -12.85
CA GLU A 41 22.00 -5.63 -12.38
C GLU A 41 23.35 -4.91 -12.38
N ILE A 42 23.89 -4.60 -11.19
CA ILE A 42 25.24 -4.05 -11.05
C ILE A 42 26.06 -5.08 -10.28
N ASP A 43 27.11 -5.59 -10.92
CA ASP A 43 28.12 -6.45 -10.29
C ASP A 43 27.58 -7.77 -9.70
N GLY A 44 26.65 -8.43 -10.41
CA GLY A 44 26.03 -9.69 -9.95
C GLY A 44 25.12 -9.54 -8.73
N THR A 45 24.87 -8.30 -8.29
CA THR A 45 23.94 -7.97 -7.22
C THR A 45 22.73 -7.23 -7.79
N VAL A 46 21.54 -7.75 -7.48
CA VAL A 46 20.29 -7.11 -7.90
C VAL A 46 20.04 -5.91 -6.98
N HIS A 47 20.38 -4.71 -7.46
CA HIS A 47 20.02 -3.48 -6.77
C HIS A 47 18.59 -3.12 -7.16
N PHE A 48 17.66 -3.20 -6.20
CA PHE A 48 16.31 -2.69 -6.39
C PHE A 48 16.36 -1.16 -6.40
N PRO A 49 16.10 -0.50 -7.53
CA PRO A 49 15.95 0.94 -7.48
C PRO A 49 14.74 1.29 -6.58
N PRO A 50 14.71 2.45 -5.92
CA PRO A 50 13.56 2.95 -5.16
C PRO A 50 12.23 2.86 -5.91
N GLN A 51 12.25 2.97 -7.23
CA GLN A 51 11.05 2.79 -8.06
C GLN A 51 10.48 1.35 -8.05
N ALA A 52 11.25 0.34 -7.63
CA ALA A 52 10.79 -1.05 -7.47
C ALA A 52 10.13 -1.33 -6.11
N ILE A 53 10.23 -0.42 -5.13
CA ILE A 53 9.66 -0.62 -3.78
C ILE A 53 8.14 -0.77 -3.86
N VAL A 54 7.47 0.05 -4.66
CA VAL A 54 6.01 0.04 -4.82
C VAL A 54 5.51 -1.29 -5.42
N PRO A 55 5.99 -1.76 -6.59
CA PRO A 55 5.52 -3.02 -7.15
C PRO A 55 5.89 -4.24 -6.29
N VAL A 56 7.08 -4.27 -5.67
CA VAL A 56 7.47 -5.35 -4.75
C VAL A 56 6.56 -5.38 -3.52
N GLY A 57 6.21 -4.20 -2.97
CA GLY A 57 5.25 -4.07 -1.88
C GLY A 57 3.88 -4.61 -2.26
N LEU A 58 3.39 -4.28 -3.45
CA LEU A 58 2.09 -4.75 -3.95
C LEU A 58 2.03 -6.27 -4.09
N ILE A 59 3.09 -6.89 -4.63
CA ILE A 59 3.21 -8.35 -4.74
C ILE A 59 3.22 -9.00 -3.36
N THR A 60 4.02 -8.45 -2.43
CA THR A 60 4.20 -9.01 -1.08
C THR A 60 2.90 -8.94 -0.29
N ILE A 61 2.27 -7.76 -0.23
CA ILE A 61 1.01 -7.55 0.48
C ILE A 61 -0.10 -8.39 -0.16
N GLY A 62 -0.20 -8.40 -1.49
CA GLY A 62 -1.17 -9.20 -2.22
C GLY A 62 -1.03 -10.70 -1.91
N SER A 63 0.21 -11.21 -1.83
CA SER A 63 0.48 -12.61 -1.49
C SER A 63 0.02 -12.97 -0.07
N ILE A 64 0.30 -12.10 0.91
CA ILE A 64 -0.16 -12.28 2.29
C ILE A 64 -1.70 -12.31 2.36
N VAL A 65 -2.36 -11.37 1.66
CA VAL A 65 -3.82 -11.30 1.60
C VAL A 65 -4.41 -12.59 1.01
N VAL A 66 -3.88 -13.08 -0.11
CA VAL A 66 -4.34 -14.34 -0.72
C VAL A 66 -4.19 -15.53 0.23
N LEU A 67 -3.05 -15.63 0.94
CA LEU A 67 -2.81 -16.71 1.89
C LEU A 67 -3.81 -16.68 3.06
N ILE A 68 -4.02 -15.51 3.66
CA ILE A 68 -4.94 -15.35 4.78
C ILE A 68 -6.38 -15.63 4.33
N SER A 69 -6.79 -15.10 3.17
CA SER A 69 -8.12 -15.36 2.60
C SER A 69 -8.33 -16.82 2.24
N PHE A 70 -7.31 -17.53 1.75
CA PHE A 70 -7.39 -18.96 1.47
C PHE A 70 -7.60 -19.77 2.76
N CYS A 71 -6.90 -19.45 3.85
CA CYS A 71 -7.15 -20.03 5.17
C CYS A 71 -8.59 -19.75 5.65
N GLY A 72 -9.10 -18.53 5.47
CA GLY A 72 -10.47 -18.17 5.80
C GLY A 72 -11.51 -19.00 5.04
N CYS A 73 -11.34 -19.15 3.71
CA CYS A 73 -12.21 -19.97 2.88
C CYS A 73 -12.14 -21.46 3.24
N CYS A 74 -10.93 -22.00 3.40
CA CYS A 74 -10.72 -23.42 3.74
C CYS A 74 -11.26 -23.74 5.14
N GLY A 75 -11.04 -22.87 6.13
CA GLY A 75 -11.58 -23.02 7.48
C GLY A 75 -13.11 -23.01 7.50
N ALA A 76 -13.73 -22.12 6.71
CA ALA A 76 -15.19 -22.07 6.58
C ALA A 76 -15.76 -23.35 5.92
N ILE A 77 -15.20 -23.79 4.78
CA ILE A 77 -15.73 -24.96 4.05
C ILE A 77 -15.47 -26.26 4.80
N ARG A 78 -14.22 -26.50 5.23
CA ARG A 78 -13.80 -27.78 5.81
C ARG A 78 -14.26 -27.96 7.25
N GLU A 79 -14.88 -26.94 7.85
CA GLU A 79 -15.30 -26.92 9.25
C GLU A 79 -14.16 -27.39 10.18
N ASN A 80 -12.93 -26.97 9.87
CA ASN A 80 -11.75 -27.33 10.66
C ASN A 80 -11.41 -26.22 11.64
N VAL A 81 -11.49 -26.53 12.94
CA VAL A 81 -11.22 -25.57 14.02
C VAL A 81 -9.83 -24.95 13.89
N THR A 82 -8.82 -25.74 13.52
CA THR A 82 -7.43 -25.25 13.43
C THR A 82 -7.26 -24.18 12.34
N GLU A 83 -7.85 -24.40 11.16
CA GLU A 83 -7.77 -23.44 10.04
C GLU A 83 -8.50 -22.14 10.35
N THR A 84 -9.71 -22.24 10.91
CA THR A 84 -10.50 -21.07 11.31
C THR A 84 -9.82 -20.29 12.44
N MET A 85 -9.14 -20.99 13.36
CA MET A 85 -8.36 -20.36 14.43
C MET A 85 -7.10 -19.67 13.88
N CYS A 86 -6.41 -20.30 12.92
CA CYS A 86 -5.25 -19.72 12.25
C CYS A 86 -5.63 -18.39 11.56
N TYR A 87 -6.75 -18.39 10.81
CA TYR A 87 -7.33 -17.18 10.23
C TYR A 87 -7.62 -16.10 11.30
N ALA A 88 -8.24 -16.47 12.42
CA ALA A 88 -8.51 -15.54 13.51
C ALA A 88 -7.23 -14.93 14.10
N VAL A 89 -6.17 -15.73 14.28
CA VAL A 89 -4.87 -15.24 14.77
C VAL A 89 -4.25 -14.24 13.80
N PHE A 90 -4.26 -14.52 12.49
CA PHE A 90 -3.75 -13.58 11.50
C PHE A 90 -4.53 -12.27 11.49
N MET A 91 -5.87 -12.33 11.51
CA MET A 91 -6.72 -11.14 11.58
C MET A 91 -6.43 -10.31 12.84
N PHE A 92 -6.17 -10.96 13.98
CA PHE A 92 -5.81 -10.27 15.22
C PHE A 92 -4.45 -9.57 15.13
N ILE A 93 -3.45 -10.23 14.53
CA ILE A 93 -2.13 -9.62 14.32
C ILE A 93 -2.23 -8.41 13.39
N LEU A 94 -2.97 -8.53 12.28
CA LEU A 94 -3.19 -7.42 11.35
C LEU A 94 -3.89 -6.23 12.03
N LEU A 95 -4.91 -6.51 12.86
CA LEU A 95 -5.61 -5.47 13.61
C LEU A 95 -4.67 -4.68 14.52
N ILE A 96 -3.75 -5.35 15.22
CA ILE A 96 -2.74 -4.68 16.06
C ILE A 96 -1.80 -3.84 15.19
N LEU A 97 -1.23 -4.43 14.14
CA LEU A 97 -0.29 -3.73 13.25
C LEU A 97 -0.93 -2.48 12.63
N GLN A 98 -2.16 -2.61 12.14
CA GLN A 98 -2.88 -1.52 11.51
C GLN A 98 -3.25 -0.42 12.53
N SER A 99 -3.63 -0.80 13.75
CA SER A 99 -3.89 0.17 14.83
C SER A 99 -2.64 0.97 15.18
N VAL A 100 -1.48 0.31 15.28
CA VAL A 100 -0.20 0.99 15.54
C VAL A 100 0.14 1.96 14.42
N ILE A 101 0.03 1.55 13.16
CA ILE A 101 0.29 2.42 12.00
C ILE A 101 -0.65 3.64 12.02
N LEU A 102 -1.95 3.44 12.29
CA LEU A 102 -2.93 4.54 12.34
C LEU A 102 -2.57 5.56 13.44
N VAL A 103 -2.17 5.11 14.63
CA VAL A 103 -1.74 5.98 15.72
C VAL A 103 -0.48 6.75 15.35
N LEU A 104 0.50 6.10 14.70
CA LEU A 104 1.72 6.75 14.22
C LEU A 104 1.42 7.83 13.17
N LEU A 105 0.52 7.54 12.22
CA LEU A 105 0.06 8.49 11.19
C LEU A 105 -0.68 9.70 11.78
N TRP A 106 -1.37 9.53 12.91
CA TRP A 106 -2.02 10.63 13.61
C TRP A 106 -1.07 11.50 14.42
N THR A 107 -0.12 10.87 15.12
CA THR A 107 0.76 11.56 16.07
C THR A 107 1.97 12.21 15.42
N ASN A 108 2.54 11.63 14.36
CA ASN A 108 3.82 12.05 13.78
C ASN A 108 3.67 12.76 12.42
N LYS A 109 2.66 13.62 12.25
CA LYS A 109 2.41 14.31 10.96
C LYS A 109 3.64 15.06 10.42
N GLU A 110 4.37 15.75 11.30
CA GLU A 110 5.57 16.52 10.92
C GLU A 110 6.70 15.61 10.44
N LYS A 111 6.99 14.52 11.16
CA LYS A 111 8.03 13.56 10.74
C LYS A 111 7.68 12.88 9.41
N ILE A 112 6.40 12.63 9.17
CA ILE A 112 5.93 12.10 7.88
C ILE A 112 6.15 13.13 6.78
N SER A 113 5.77 14.39 7.01
CA SER A 113 6.04 15.49 6.07
C SER A 113 7.52 15.62 5.74
N ASP A 114 8.40 15.56 6.73
CA ASP A 114 9.85 15.64 6.52
C ASP A 114 10.40 14.43 5.78
N ALA A 115 9.98 13.22 6.14
CA ALA A 115 10.37 12.00 5.43
C ALA A 115 9.92 12.04 3.95
N MET A 116 8.71 12.56 3.68
CA MET A 116 8.20 12.74 2.32
C MET A 116 8.99 13.82 1.56
N GLY A 117 9.42 14.88 2.24
CA GLY A 117 10.33 15.87 1.66
C GLY A 117 11.67 15.27 1.23
N GLN A 118 12.25 14.39 2.06
CA GLN A 118 13.50 13.68 1.75
C GLN A 118 13.36 12.74 0.52
N VAL A 119 12.17 12.20 0.25
CA VAL A 119 11.92 11.42 -0.98
C VAL A 119 12.13 12.28 -2.23
N ILE A 120 11.66 13.54 -2.21
CA ILE A 120 11.85 14.46 -3.33
C ILE A 120 13.32 14.88 -3.46
N GLU A 121 13.99 15.14 -2.35
CA GLU A 121 15.42 15.48 -2.34
C GLU A 121 16.29 14.33 -2.87
N SER A 122 16.04 13.09 -2.43
CA SER A 122 16.75 11.91 -2.93
C SER A 122 16.44 11.58 -4.40
N ALA A 123 15.22 11.87 -4.87
CA ALA A 123 14.89 11.78 -6.28
C ALA A 123 15.62 12.85 -7.11
N TRP A 124 15.81 14.06 -6.57
CA TRP A 124 16.56 15.13 -7.22
C TRP A 124 18.06 14.83 -7.33
N GLU A 125 18.65 14.21 -6.32
CA GLU A 125 20.05 13.76 -6.39
C GLU A 125 20.29 12.82 -7.58
N ARG A 126 19.29 12.06 -8.01
CA ARG A 126 19.40 11.19 -9.19
C ARG A 126 19.39 11.98 -10.50
N GLU A 127 18.60 13.05 -10.60
CA GLU A 127 18.60 13.96 -11.77
C GLU A 127 19.96 14.61 -12.02
N SER A 128 20.71 14.85 -10.94
CA SER A 128 22.08 15.35 -11.05
C SER A 128 23.01 14.36 -11.77
N ARG A 129 22.77 13.05 -11.60
CA ARG A 129 23.57 11.95 -12.17
C ARG A 129 23.07 11.48 -13.53
N GLU A 130 21.76 11.36 -13.70
CA GLU A 130 21.09 10.88 -14.91
C GLU A 130 19.93 11.82 -15.24
N ALA A 131 19.98 12.46 -16.42
CA ALA A 131 18.95 13.42 -16.82
C ALA A 131 17.64 12.69 -17.23
N GLY A 132 16.50 13.25 -16.81
CA GLY A 132 15.16 12.80 -17.22
C GLY A 132 14.43 11.90 -16.21
N VAL A 133 15.06 11.53 -15.08
CA VAL A 133 14.45 10.70 -14.03
C VAL A 133 13.41 11.50 -13.24
N PHE A 134 13.64 12.80 -13.06
CA PHE A 134 12.81 13.69 -12.28
C PHE A 134 11.70 14.36 -13.10
N GLU A 135 11.78 14.33 -14.44
CA GLU A 135 10.78 14.93 -15.32
C GLU A 135 9.38 14.34 -15.14
N ALA A 136 9.29 13.02 -14.86
CA ALA A 136 8.01 12.36 -14.60
C ALA A 136 7.33 12.91 -13.33
N ILE A 137 8.11 13.18 -12.29
CA ILE A 137 7.65 13.79 -11.04
C ILE A 137 7.15 15.20 -11.30
N GLN A 138 7.94 15.99 -12.03
CA GLN A 138 7.60 17.38 -12.39
C GLN A 138 6.31 17.48 -13.20
N LYS A 139 6.13 16.58 -14.18
CA LYS A 139 4.92 16.52 -15.00
C LYS A 139 3.70 16.08 -14.20
N SER A 140 3.87 15.11 -13.29
CA SER A 140 2.77 14.59 -12.46
C SER A 140 2.31 15.59 -11.41
N LEU A 141 3.24 16.29 -10.75
CA LEU A 141 2.96 17.25 -9.68
C LEU A 141 2.83 18.71 -10.17
N LYS A 142 3.07 18.96 -11.47
CA LYS A 142 3.17 20.31 -12.06
C LYS A 142 4.09 21.20 -11.23
N CYS A 143 5.34 20.80 -11.07
CA CYS A 143 6.33 21.45 -10.20
C CYS A 143 7.71 21.54 -10.87
N CYS A 144 8.59 22.42 -10.40
CA CYS A 144 9.92 22.61 -10.97
C CYS A 144 11.02 22.62 -9.91
N GLY A 145 12.01 21.72 -10.01
CA GLY A 145 13.08 21.58 -9.03
C GLY A 145 12.59 21.16 -7.63
N VAL A 146 13.48 21.06 -6.65
CA VAL A 146 13.11 20.75 -5.26
C VAL A 146 12.42 21.95 -4.62
N ASN A 147 13.09 23.09 -4.68
CA ASN A 147 12.66 24.38 -4.14
C ASN A 147 12.20 25.34 -5.26
N GLY A 148 12.62 25.10 -6.50
CA GLY A 148 12.21 25.89 -7.66
C GLY A 148 13.15 25.72 -8.85
N VAL A 149 12.93 26.54 -9.89
CA VAL A 149 13.81 26.58 -11.08
C VAL A 149 15.27 26.92 -10.75
N VAL A 150 15.52 27.59 -9.62
CA VAL A 150 16.88 27.95 -9.16
C VAL A 150 17.79 26.73 -8.97
N ASP A 151 17.22 25.56 -8.66
CA ASP A 151 18.00 24.34 -8.43
C ASP A 151 18.69 23.85 -9.72
N TYR A 152 18.10 24.11 -10.89
CA TYR A 152 18.71 23.80 -12.19
C TYR A 152 19.92 24.70 -12.50
N GLY A 153 19.85 25.96 -12.07
CA GLY A 153 20.98 26.89 -12.19
C GLY A 153 22.19 26.46 -11.37
N ALA A 154 21.96 25.87 -10.19
CA ALA A 154 23.03 25.37 -9.32
C ALA A 154 23.79 24.17 -9.93
N ILE A 155 23.12 23.35 -10.74
CA ILE A 155 23.73 22.21 -11.44
C ILE A 155 24.15 22.54 -12.88
N LEU A 156 24.13 23.83 -13.27
CA LEU A 156 24.49 24.32 -14.61
C LEU A 156 23.71 23.64 -15.75
N LYS A 157 22.46 23.24 -15.51
CA LYS A 157 21.56 22.63 -16.51
C LYS A 157 20.40 23.58 -16.85
N LEU A 158 19.88 23.47 -18.06
CA LEU A 158 18.61 24.12 -18.42
C LEU A 158 17.44 23.33 -17.81
N PRO A 159 16.41 24.00 -17.27
CA PRO A 159 15.20 23.32 -16.82
C PRO A 159 14.49 22.65 -18.00
N PRO A 160 14.00 21.42 -17.82
CA PRO A 160 13.27 20.68 -18.86
C PRO A 160 11.89 21.31 -19.13
N PRO A 161 11.28 21.01 -20.30
CA PRO A 161 9.94 21.50 -20.63
C PRO A 161 8.85 21.03 -19.66
N SER A 162 9.11 19.99 -18.85
CA SER A 162 8.21 19.55 -17.76
C SER A 162 8.02 20.58 -16.63
N CYS A 163 8.86 21.62 -16.57
CA CYS A 163 8.79 22.71 -15.59
C CYS A 163 7.74 23.80 -15.90
N CYS A 164 7.09 23.76 -17.07
CA CYS A 164 6.14 24.78 -17.51
C CYS A 164 4.90 24.16 -18.19
N GLU A 165 3.81 24.93 -18.24
CA GLU A 165 2.53 24.47 -18.82
C GLU A 165 2.48 24.55 -20.36
N ASN A 166 3.27 25.46 -20.95
CA ASN A 166 3.24 25.81 -22.38
C ASN A 166 4.64 25.68 -23.02
N ASP A 167 4.69 25.46 -24.35
CA ASP A 167 5.93 25.36 -25.16
C ASP A 167 6.88 26.56 -25.03
N SER A 168 6.40 27.69 -24.52
CA SER A 168 7.20 28.87 -24.18
C SER A 168 7.51 28.89 -22.68
N CYS A 169 8.51 28.10 -22.29
CA CYS A 169 9.12 28.07 -20.96
C CYS A 169 9.89 29.39 -20.69
N ILE A 170 9.16 30.45 -20.35
CA ILE A 170 9.72 31.73 -19.90
C ILE A 170 9.79 31.79 -18.36
N THR A 171 10.69 32.64 -17.83
CA THR A 171 10.93 32.78 -16.39
C THR A 171 9.70 33.10 -15.54
N ALA A 172 8.66 33.70 -16.13
CA ALA A 172 7.39 34.00 -15.46
C ALA A 172 6.43 32.81 -15.34
N ASN A 173 6.62 31.74 -16.12
CA ASN A 173 5.68 30.62 -16.24
C ASN A 173 6.18 29.31 -15.59
N PHE A 174 7.28 29.37 -14.82
CA PHE A 174 7.79 28.19 -14.13
C PHE A 174 6.90 27.82 -12.94
N TYR A 175 6.68 26.53 -12.75
CA TYR A 175 6.01 26.02 -11.56
C TYR A 175 6.87 26.21 -10.30
N GLY A 176 6.21 26.25 -9.13
CA GLY A 176 6.88 26.26 -7.83
C GLY A 176 7.59 24.93 -7.52
N GLY A 177 8.35 24.91 -6.41
CA GLY A 177 9.14 23.75 -5.99
C GLY A 177 8.33 22.47 -5.74
N CYS A 178 8.88 21.33 -6.14
CA CYS A 178 8.25 20.01 -5.99
C CYS A 178 8.13 19.56 -4.55
N ARG A 179 9.07 19.92 -3.65
CA ARG A 179 9.05 19.48 -2.25
C ARG A 179 7.77 19.92 -1.55
N ARG A 180 7.41 21.20 -1.67
CA ARG A 180 6.20 21.74 -1.03
C ARG A 180 4.93 21.14 -1.62
N LYS A 181 4.83 21.10 -2.96
CA LYS A 181 3.66 20.49 -3.64
C LYS A 181 3.48 19.02 -3.30
N PHE A 182 4.57 18.26 -3.22
CA PHE A 182 4.52 16.84 -2.86
C PHE A 182 4.06 16.66 -1.42
N ILE A 183 4.60 17.42 -0.47
CA ILE A 183 4.17 17.39 0.93
C ILE A 183 2.68 17.74 1.05
N ASP A 184 2.21 18.78 0.35
CA ASP A 184 0.80 19.19 0.39
C ASP A 184 -0.12 18.09 -0.21
N LEU A 185 0.29 17.48 -1.32
CA LEU A 185 -0.44 16.37 -1.96
C LEU A 185 -0.48 15.12 -1.08
N VAL A 186 0.64 14.74 -0.49
CA VAL A 186 0.73 13.57 0.39
C VAL A 186 -0.03 13.82 1.68
N THR A 187 0.05 15.01 2.28
CA THR A 187 -0.67 15.33 3.52
C THR A 187 -2.18 15.31 3.30
N GLY A 188 -2.66 15.90 2.20
CA GLY A 188 -4.07 15.82 1.82
C GLY A 188 -4.55 14.38 1.59
N SER A 189 -3.73 13.56 0.93
CA SER A 189 -4.03 12.14 0.70
C SER A 189 -3.97 11.30 1.99
N THR A 190 -3.03 11.60 2.88
CA THR A 190 -2.83 10.92 4.17
C THR A 190 -4.00 11.19 5.11
N ASP A 191 -4.63 12.37 5.02
CA ASP A 191 -5.83 12.66 5.80
C ASP A 191 -7.01 11.78 5.39
N ASN A 192 -7.23 11.55 4.09
CA ASN A 192 -8.24 10.60 3.61
C ASN A 192 -7.88 9.13 3.94
N ALA A 193 -6.59 8.79 3.88
CA ALA A 193 -6.10 7.44 4.19
C ALA A 193 -6.40 7.01 5.63
N LYS A 194 -6.46 7.95 6.60
CA LYS A 194 -6.82 7.65 7.99
C LYS A 194 -8.24 7.12 8.11
N TYR A 195 -9.21 7.75 7.43
CA TYR A 195 -10.61 7.31 7.44
C TYR A 195 -10.77 5.96 6.76
N PHE A 196 -10.07 5.74 5.64
CA PHE A 196 -10.04 4.43 4.98
C PHE A 196 -9.46 3.35 5.90
N SER A 197 -8.34 3.63 6.57
CA SER A 197 -7.73 2.70 7.52
C SER A 197 -8.65 2.39 8.71
N LEU A 198 -9.37 3.38 9.23
CA LEU A 198 -10.33 3.17 10.31
C LEU A 198 -11.48 2.25 9.87
N GLY A 199 -11.98 2.43 8.64
CA GLY A 199 -12.98 1.53 8.05
C GLY A 199 -12.46 0.10 7.90
N LEU A 200 -11.21 -0.06 7.47
CA LEU A 200 -10.59 -1.38 7.33
C LEU A 200 -10.44 -2.09 8.68
N ILE A 201 -10.02 -1.39 9.74
CA ILE A 201 -9.97 -1.93 11.12
C ILE A 201 -11.36 -2.43 11.57
N ALA A 202 -12.43 -1.69 11.26
CA ALA A 202 -13.78 -2.10 11.62
C ALA A 202 -14.19 -3.41 10.90
N VAL A 203 -13.86 -3.53 9.61
CA VAL A 203 -14.13 -4.75 8.82
C VAL A 203 -13.30 -5.93 9.33
N GLU A 204 -12.02 -5.72 9.65
CA GLU A 204 -11.16 -6.75 10.22
C GLU A 204 -11.68 -7.25 11.57
N LEU A 205 -12.13 -6.34 12.44
CA LEU A 205 -12.71 -6.69 13.73
C LEU A 205 -13.97 -7.55 13.57
N ILE A 206 -14.85 -7.21 12.62
CA ILE A 206 -16.04 -8.01 12.30
C ILE A 206 -15.63 -9.40 11.82
N GLY A 207 -14.66 -9.49 10.89
CA GLY A 207 -14.12 -10.75 10.39
C GLY A 207 -13.52 -11.61 11.51
N PHE A 208 -12.78 -11.01 12.43
CA PHE A 208 -12.21 -11.67 13.60
C PHE A 208 -13.29 -12.23 14.53
N ILE A 209 -14.34 -11.45 14.83
CA ILE A 209 -15.46 -11.89 15.66
C ILE A 209 -16.17 -13.07 14.99
N PHE A 210 -16.46 -12.99 13.69
CA PHE A 210 -17.10 -14.06 12.94
C PHE A 210 -16.24 -15.33 12.89
N ALA A 211 -14.93 -15.21 12.72
CA ALA A 211 -14.00 -16.33 12.77
C ALA A 211 -14.03 -17.02 14.14
N CYS A 212 -13.97 -16.25 15.23
CA CYS A 212 -14.03 -16.78 16.60
C CYS A 212 -15.37 -17.49 16.88
N CYS A 213 -16.49 -16.87 16.47
CA CYS A 213 -17.82 -17.45 16.61
C CYS A 213 -17.94 -18.77 15.84
N LEU A 214 -17.44 -18.82 14.60
CA LEU A 214 -17.45 -20.01 13.78
C LEU A 214 -16.55 -21.11 14.37
N ALA A 215 -15.33 -20.78 14.80
CA ALA A 215 -14.42 -21.73 15.43
C ALA A 215 -15.00 -22.33 16.72
N ASN A 216 -15.62 -21.52 17.57
CA ASN A 216 -16.30 -21.98 18.78
C ASN A 216 -17.50 -22.87 18.46
N ASN A 217 -18.29 -22.54 17.44
CA ASN A 217 -19.43 -23.35 17.04
C ASN A 217 -18.98 -24.73 16.55
N ILE A 218 -18.00 -24.77 15.64
CA ILE A 218 -17.41 -26.01 15.13
C ILE A 218 -16.86 -26.86 16.29
N ARG A 219 -16.10 -26.25 17.21
CA ARG A 219 -15.54 -26.95 18.38
C ARG A 219 -16.62 -27.55 19.27
N ASN A 220 -17.73 -26.82 19.47
CA ASN A 220 -18.85 -27.29 20.29
C ASN A 220 -19.64 -28.40 19.59
N TYR A 221 -19.87 -28.29 18.28
CA TYR A 221 -20.50 -29.34 17.47
C TYR A 221 -19.68 -30.64 17.51
N LYS A 222 -18.36 -30.54 17.29
CA LYS A 222 -17.46 -31.70 17.37
C LYS A 222 -17.46 -32.34 18.76
N ARG A 223 -17.49 -31.55 19.84
CA ARG A 223 -17.60 -32.08 21.22
C ARG A 223 -18.92 -32.80 21.48
N ARG A 224 -20.04 -32.33 20.93
CA ARG A 224 -21.36 -32.95 21.12
C ARG A 224 -21.54 -34.27 20.38
N ASN A 225 -20.85 -34.47 19.26
CA ASN A 225 -20.95 -35.69 18.45
C ASN A 225 -19.92 -36.78 18.79
N ILE A 226 -18.99 -36.51 19.72
CA ILE A 226 -18.03 -37.51 20.21
C ILE A 226 -18.65 -38.34 21.37
N TYR A 227 -19.78 -37.89 21.93
CA TYR A 227 -20.64 -38.65 22.85
C TYR A 227 -21.90 -39.09 22.11
#